data_AF-A0A1Y5E8Q1-F1
#
_entry.id   AF-A0A1Y5E8Q1-F1
#
_cell.length_a   1.000
_cell.length_b   1.000
_cell.length_c   1.000
_cell.angle_alpha   90.00
_cell.angle_beta   90.00
_cell.angle_gamma   90.00
#
_symmetry.space_group_name_H-M   'P 1'
#
loop_
_entity.id
_entity.type
_entity.pdbx_description
1 polymer ?
#
loop_
_entity_poly.entity_id
_entity_poly.type
_entity_poly.pdbx_seq_one_letter_code
_entity_poly.pdbx_strand_id
1 'polypeptide(L)'
;VSASSAEPSAAAAANIAKLEAALANLSTELSKVQRDQVLALTDRADQKSQLGTLSAALQAQASRTLQNNANGDETLILLALGQLHRESRSNQPFSGALQQTLAVAPETMQGDLAALNSVAKTGAATVVELAEEFGKVATDSTQAARLPSSDTWYGKTLHNLASLVKFRRVGDTEGDNVDALVAGAEEKIMTGELAAGVALLKNLDGEPAKAAAPWLKRAERRLQVEIALEQLLTQVTATAVLEKQTTN
;
A
#
# COMPACT_ATOMS: atom_id res chain seq x y z
N VAL A 1 20.27 -3.22 -68.65
CA VAL A 1 21.14 -3.08 -67.46
C VAL A 1 20.24 -2.92 -66.27
N SER A 2 20.40 -3.82 -65.31
CA SER A 2 19.52 -4.10 -64.18
C SER A 2 19.42 -2.94 -63.19
N ALA A 3 18.21 -2.65 -62.74
CA ALA A 3 17.93 -1.95 -61.49
C ALA A 3 17.20 -2.95 -60.58
N SER A 4 17.83 -3.41 -59.50
CA SER A 4 17.16 -3.93 -58.30
C SER A 4 18.21 -4.29 -57.25
N SER A 5 18.52 -3.34 -56.35
CA SER A 5 19.39 -3.56 -55.20
C SER A 5 19.12 -2.50 -54.12
N ALA A 6 17.92 -2.49 -53.53
CA ALA A 6 17.61 -1.57 -52.41
C ALA A 6 16.62 -2.10 -51.34
N GLU A 7 16.22 -3.38 -51.36
CA GLU A 7 15.20 -3.91 -50.42
C GLU A 7 15.68 -4.55 -49.08
N PRO A 8 16.94 -4.97 -48.84
CA PRO A 8 17.29 -5.67 -47.60
C PRO A 8 17.42 -4.75 -46.36
N SER A 9 17.67 -3.45 -46.54
CA SER A 9 17.86 -2.49 -45.44
C SER A 9 16.56 -2.11 -44.72
N ALA A 10 15.46 -1.94 -45.46
CA ALA A 10 14.16 -1.57 -44.89
C ALA A 10 13.54 -2.71 -44.07
N ALA A 11 13.68 -3.96 -44.54
CA ALA A 11 13.23 -5.14 -43.82
C ALA A 11 14.05 -5.39 -42.54
N ALA A 12 15.37 -5.15 -42.58
CA ALA A 12 16.23 -5.22 -41.40
C ALA A 12 15.85 -4.15 -40.36
N ALA A 13 15.60 -2.90 -40.79
CA ALA A 13 15.15 -1.83 -39.89
C ALA A 13 13.78 -2.14 -39.24
N ALA A 14 12.83 -2.70 -39.99
CA ALA A 14 11.54 -3.10 -39.47
C ALA A 14 11.63 -4.23 -38.43
N ASN A 15 12.55 -5.18 -38.62
CA ASN A 15 12.79 -6.26 -37.67
C ASN A 15 13.49 -5.76 -36.39
N ILE A 16 14.42 -4.81 -36.52
CA ILE A 16 15.06 -4.14 -35.37
C ILE A 16 14.01 -3.39 -34.54
N ALA A 17 13.14 -2.59 -35.17
CA ALA A 17 12.08 -1.88 -34.47
C ALA A 17 11.10 -2.82 -33.74
N LYS A 18 10.78 -3.98 -34.32
CA LYS A 18 9.97 -5.02 -33.65
C LYS A 18 10.68 -5.63 -32.45
N LEU A 19 11.99 -5.88 -32.55
CA LEU A 19 12.81 -6.40 -31.44
C LEU A 19 12.94 -5.37 -30.31
N GLU A 20 13.12 -4.09 -30.63
CA GLU A 20 13.14 -3.00 -29.64
C GLU A 20 11.81 -2.87 -28.91
N ALA A 21 10.69 -2.93 -29.62
CA ALA A 21 9.36 -2.95 -29.00
C ALA A 21 9.15 -4.18 -28.11
N ALA A 22 9.59 -5.36 -28.56
CA ALA A 22 9.52 -6.59 -27.75
C ALA A 22 10.40 -6.51 -26.49
N LEU A 23 11.59 -5.91 -26.58
CA LEU A 23 12.48 -5.68 -25.44
C LEU A 23 11.88 -4.68 -24.44
N ALA A 24 11.28 -3.59 -24.92
CA ALA A 24 10.58 -2.63 -24.06
C ALA A 24 9.41 -3.29 -23.32
N ASN A 25 8.63 -4.12 -24.02
CA ASN A 25 7.54 -4.89 -23.41
C ASN A 25 8.06 -5.89 -22.37
N LEU A 26 9.12 -6.65 -22.69
CA LEU A 26 9.70 -7.63 -21.77
C LEU A 26 10.30 -6.96 -20.53
N SER A 27 10.97 -5.82 -20.69
CA SER A 27 11.46 -5.03 -19.56
C SER A 27 10.31 -4.57 -18.67
N THR A 28 9.21 -4.12 -19.27
CA THR A 28 8.01 -3.68 -18.53
C THR A 28 7.38 -4.83 -17.74
N GLU A 29 7.23 -6.00 -18.37
CA GLU A 29 6.72 -7.21 -17.72
C GLU A 29 7.65 -7.69 -16.61
N LEU A 30 8.96 -7.66 -16.81
CA LEU A 30 9.92 -8.04 -15.78
C LEU A 30 9.84 -7.11 -14.56
N SER A 31 9.78 -5.80 -14.79
CA SER A 31 9.59 -4.82 -13.71
C SER A 31 8.24 -4.99 -12.99
N LYS A 32 7.19 -5.38 -13.71
CA LYS A 32 5.89 -5.71 -13.10
C LYS A 32 5.99 -6.96 -12.22
N VAL A 33 6.50 -8.07 -12.76
CA VAL A 33 6.67 -9.33 -12.02
C VAL A 33 7.55 -9.15 -10.78
N GLN A 34 8.61 -8.35 -10.89
CA GLN A 34 9.48 -8.05 -9.75
C GLN A 34 8.74 -7.28 -8.64
N ARG A 35 7.91 -6.29 -8.99
CA ARG A 35 7.09 -5.54 -8.02
C ARG A 35 6.03 -6.43 -7.37
N ASP A 36 5.32 -7.22 -8.16
CA ASP A 36 4.32 -8.18 -7.68
C ASP A 36 4.98 -9.19 -6.72
N GLN A 37 6.21 -9.62 -7.02
CA GLN A 37 6.98 -10.50 -6.16
C GLN A 37 7.35 -9.84 -4.83
N VAL A 38 7.79 -8.58 -4.82
CA VAL A 38 8.10 -7.84 -3.58
C VAL A 38 6.85 -7.71 -2.71
N LEU A 39 5.73 -7.25 -3.28
CA LEU A 39 4.46 -7.12 -2.57
C LEU A 39 3.98 -8.47 -2.02
N ALA A 40 4.11 -9.54 -2.79
CA ALA A 40 3.77 -10.90 -2.36
C ALA A 40 4.72 -11.44 -1.26
N LEU A 41 5.99 -11.06 -1.27
CA LEU A 41 6.95 -11.45 -0.22
C LEU A 41 6.66 -10.72 1.08
N THR A 42 6.33 -9.43 1.04
CA THR A 42 5.89 -8.66 2.21
C THR A 42 4.59 -9.24 2.78
N ASP A 43 3.59 -9.50 1.94
CA ASP A 43 2.33 -10.13 2.37
C ASP A 43 2.56 -11.51 3.03
N ARG A 44 3.47 -12.33 2.47
CA ARG A 44 3.84 -13.62 3.07
C ARG A 44 4.62 -13.48 4.38
N ALA A 45 5.49 -12.47 4.49
CA ALA A 45 6.23 -12.19 5.72
C ALA A 45 5.26 -11.79 6.84
N ASP A 46 4.29 -10.93 6.54
CA ASP A 46 3.21 -10.56 7.47
C ASP A 46 2.42 -11.80 7.88
N GLN A 47 2.00 -12.63 6.93
CA GLN A 47 1.29 -13.89 7.20
C GLN A 47 2.09 -14.81 8.13
N LYS A 48 3.40 -14.97 7.88
CA LYS A 48 4.26 -15.82 8.70
C LYS A 48 4.41 -15.28 10.12
N SER A 49 4.62 -13.97 10.27
CA SER A 49 4.67 -13.31 11.57
C SER A 49 3.39 -13.55 12.36
N GLN A 50 2.24 -13.40 11.69
CA GLN A 50 0.91 -13.54 12.30
C GLN A 50 0.55 -14.99 12.64
N LEU A 51 0.89 -15.96 11.78
CA LEU A 51 0.79 -17.37 12.13
C LEU A 51 1.67 -17.70 13.34
N GLY A 52 2.84 -17.06 13.46
CA GLY A 52 3.68 -17.11 14.65
C GLY A 52 2.96 -16.58 15.89
N THR A 53 2.36 -15.38 15.81
CA THR A 53 1.62 -14.77 16.93
C THR A 53 0.39 -15.58 17.32
N LEU A 54 -0.42 -16.04 16.37
CA LEU A 54 -1.59 -16.89 16.63
C LEU A 54 -1.18 -18.24 17.22
N SER A 55 -0.15 -18.90 16.67
CA SER A 55 0.31 -20.19 17.21
C SER A 55 0.90 -20.05 18.61
N ALA A 56 1.67 -18.99 18.87
CA ALA A 56 2.19 -18.68 20.20
C ALA A 56 1.06 -18.39 21.19
N ALA A 57 0.03 -17.64 20.78
CA ALA A 57 -1.17 -17.39 21.58
C ALA A 57 -1.91 -18.70 21.89
N LEU A 58 -2.16 -19.54 20.89
CA LEU A 58 -2.86 -20.81 21.03
C LEU A 58 -2.09 -21.79 21.93
N GLN A 59 -0.76 -21.86 21.76
CA GLN A 59 0.11 -22.73 22.55
C GLN A 59 0.22 -22.26 24.01
N ALA A 60 0.36 -20.95 24.23
CA ALA A 60 0.30 -20.37 25.57
C ALA A 60 -1.05 -20.66 26.25
N GLN A 61 -2.15 -20.65 25.51
CA GLN A 61 -3.46 -20.98 26.04
C GLN A 61 -3.62 -22.48 26.31
N ALA A 62 -3.19 -23.37 25.40
CA ALA A 62 -3.25 -24.82 25.62
C ALA A 62 -2.52 -25.22 26.92
N SER A 63 -1.39 -24.57 27.22
CA SER A 63 -0.70 -24.72 28.49
C SER A 63 -1.50 -24.15 29.68
N ARG A 64 -2.18 -22.99 29.51
CA ARG A 64 -3.00 -22.37 30.56
C ARG A 64 -4.27 -23.18 30.89
N THR A 65 -5.01 -23.69 29.91
CA THR A 65 -6.20 -24.53 30.12
C THR A 65 -5.88 -25.82 30.88
N LEU A 66 -4.67 -26.35 30.72
CA LEU A 66 -4.18 -27.49 31.49
C LEU A 66 -3.74 -27.13 32.92
N GLN A 67 -3.46 -25.85 33.19
CA GLN A 67 -2.95 -25.36 34.48
C GLN A 67 -4.02 -24.69 35.35
N ASN A 68 -4.95 -23.93 34.78
CA ASN A 68 -5.94 -23.12 35.49
C ASN A 68 -7.28 -23.15 34.72
N ASN A 69 -8.39 -23.43 35.41
CA ASN A 69 -9.77 -23.33 34.87
C ASN A 69 -10.21 -21.86 34.68
N ALA A 70 -9.34 -20.99 34.15
CA ALA A 70 -9.63 -19.58 33.93
C ALA A 70 -8.96 -19.10 32.63
N ASN A 71 -9.73 -18.30 31.88
CA ASN A 71 -9.38 -17.48 30.70
C ASN A 71 -9.60 -18.13 29.31
N GLY A 72 -10.80 -18.67 29.07
CA GLY A 72 -11.30 -18.91 27.71
C GLY A 72 -11.50 -17.63 26.89
N ASP A 73 -11.87 -16.53 27.56
CA ASP A 73 -12.30 -15.28 26.93
C ASP A 73 -11.17 -14.60 26.14
N GLU A 74 -9.94 -14.56 26.68
CA GLU A 74 -8.79 -13.94 26.01
C GLU A 74 -8.47 -14.60 24.67
N THR A 75 -8.68 -15.91 24.55
CA THR A 75 -8.42 -16.63 23.29
C THR A 75 -9.57 -16.54 22.33
N LEU A 76 -10.81 -16.46 22.81
CA LEU A 76 -11.94 -16.10 21.96
C LEU A 76 -11.74 -14.71 21.36
N ILE A 77 -11.20 -13.76 22.13
CA ILE A 77 -10.82 -12.42 21.63
C ILE A 77 -9.70 -12.50 20.60
N LEU A 78 -8.59 -13.21 20.88
CA LEU A 78 -7.48 -13.36 19.93
C LEU A 78 -7.92 -14.04 18.62
N LEU A 79 -8.76 -15.07 18.71
CA LEU A 79 -9.32 -15.74 17.55
C LEU A 79 -10.23 -14.80 16.74
N ALA A 80 -11.13 -14.09 17.42
CA ALA A 80 -12.03 -13.15 16.76
C ALA A 80 -11.26 -11.99 16.10
N LEU A 81 -10.21 -11.46 16.76
CA LEU A 81 -9.36 -10.43 16.20
C LEU A 81 -8.51 -10.95 15.03
N GLY A 82 -8.04 -12.20 15.09
CA GLY A 82 -7.36 -12.87 13.98
C GLY A 82 -8.29 -13.07 12.78
N GLN A 83 -9.56 -13.39 13.00
CA GLN A 83 -10.57 -13.47 11.93
C GLN A 83 -10.87 -12.08 11.34
N LEU A 84 -11.10 -11.08 12.18
CA LEU A 84 -11.31 -9.69 11.75
C LEU A 84 -10.15 -9.18 10.90
N HIS A 85 -8.92 -9.40 11.35
CA HIS A 85 -7.73 -9.02 10.60
C HIS A 85 -7.64 -9.76 9.26
N ARG A 86 -7.95 -11.06 9.22
CA ARG A 86 -7.95 -11.83 7.96
C ARG A 86 -8.96 -11.29 6.96
N GLU A 87 -10.19 -11.02 7.39
CA GLU A 87 -11.24 -10.53 6.51
C GLU A 87 -10.98 -9.09 6.03
N SER A 88 -10.46 -8.23 6.92
CA SER A 88 -10.16 -6.83 6.59
C SER A 88 -8.99 -6.66 5.60
N ARG A 89 -8.16 -7.69 5.39
CA ARG A 89 -7.08 -7.65 4.39
C ARG A 89 -7.62 -7.61 2.97
N SER A 90 -8.79 -8.20 2.73
CA SER A 90 -9.44 -8.16 1.42
C SER A 90 -10.05 -6.79 1.13
N ASN A 91 -10.41 -6.56 -0.14
CA ASN A 91 -11.19 -5.39 -0.54
C ASN A 91 -12.69 -5.52 -0.23
N GLN A 92 -13.12 -6.59 0.44
CA GLN A 92 -14.52 -6.88 0.72
C GLN A 92 -14.98 -6.32 2.07
N PRO A 93 -16.30 -6.12 2.25
CA PRO A 93 -16.87 -5.82 3.56
C PRO A 93 -16.53 -6.91 4.59
N PHE A 94 -16.16 -6.49 5.80
CA PHE A 94 -15.80 -7.35 6.94
C PHE A 94 -16.64 -7.07 8.19
N SER A 95 -17.81 -6.45 8.00
CA SER A 95 -18.74 -6.10 9.09
C SER A 95 -19.18 -7.30 9.94
N GLY A 96 -19.27 -8.50 9.35
CA GLY A 96 -19.57 -9.75 10.06
C GLY A 96 -18.51 -10.09 11.10
N ALA A 97 -17.23 -10.14 10.68
CA ALA A 97 -16.12 -10.36 11.60
C ALA A 97 -16.02 -9.25 12.66
N LEU A 98 -16.25 -7.98 12.29
CA LEU A 98 -16.24 -6.88 13.26
C LEU A 98 -17.31 -7.08 14.35
N GLN A 99 -18.52 -7.47 13.97
CA GLN A 99 -19.61 -7.74 14.92
C GLN A 99 -19.28 -8.94 15.83
N GLN A 100 -18.64 -9.98 15.30
CA GLN A 100 -18.17 -11.11 16.09
C GLN A 100 -17.09 -10.71 17.11
N THR A 101 -16.14 -9.86 16.71
CA THR A 101 -15.12 -9.33 17.62
C THR A 101 -15.75 -8.45 18.71
N LEU A 102 -16.70 -7.58 18.36
CA LEU A 102 -17.43 -6.74 19.32
C LEU A 102 -18.20 -7.57 20.37
N ALA A 103 -18.69 -8.77 20.01
CA ALA A 103 -19.43 -9.63 20.93
C ALA A 103 -18.56 -10.27 22.03
N VAL A 104 -17.23 -10.35 21.81
CA VAL A 104 -16.29 -11.00 22.74
C VAL A 104 -15.27 -10.03 23.34
N ALA A 105 -15.08 -8.86 22.73
CA ALA A 105 -14.08 -7.88 23.15
C ALA A 105 -14.47 -7.16 24.45
N PRO A 106 -13.50 -6.83 25.32
CA PRO A 106 -13.73 -6.04 26.52
C PRO A 106 -14.15 -4.61 26.17
N GLU A 107 -14.80 -3.93 27.12
CA GLU A 107 -15.29 -2.55 26.95
C GLU A 107 -14.17 -1.57 26.57
N THR A 108 -12.95 -1.81 27.04
CA THR A 108 -11.75 -1.02 26.71
C THR A 108 -11.43 -1.00 25.21
N MET A 109 -11.81 -2.04 24.45
CA MET A 109 -11.54 -2.16 23.01
C MET A 109 -12.71 -1.71 22.13
N GLN A 110 -13.88 -1.44 22.72
CA GLN A 110 -15.09 -1.11 21.94
C GLN A 110 -14.92 0.19 21.15
N GLY A 111 -14.17 1.17 21.67
CA GLY A 111 -13.89 2.42 20.97
C GLY A 111 -13.12 2.20 19.66
N ASP A 112 -12.03 1.43 19.71
CA ASP A 112 -11.19 1.14 18.54
C ASP A 112 -11.92 0.26 17.53
N LEU A 113 -12.70 -0.71 17.99
CA LEU A 113 -13.56 -1.52 17.13
C LEU A 113 -14.67 -0.67 16.48
N ALA A 114 -15.27 0.27 17.21
CA ALA A 114 -16.30 1.14 16.68
C ALA A 114 -15.76 2.08 15.59
N ALA A 115 -14.50 2.48 15.67
CA ALA A 115 -13.85 3.29 14.64
C ALA A 115 -13.78 2.58 13.27
N LEU A 116 -13.79 1.24 13.26
CA LEU A 116 -13.78 0.44 12.04
C LEU A 116 -15.15 0.31 11.36
N ASN A 117 -16.26 0.67 12.02
CA ASN A 117 -17.62 0.45 11.52
C ASN A 117 -17.87 1.01 10.11
N SER A 118 -17.34 2.19 9.80
CA SER A 118 -17.56 2.80 8.49
C SER A 118 -16.83 2.03 7.39
N VAL A 119 -15.59 1.60 7.65
CA VAL A 119 -14.76 0.91 6.66
C VAL A 119 -15.21 -0.55 6.52
N ALA A 120 -15.64 -1.19 7.60
CA ALA A 120 -16.12 -2.57 7.62
C ALA A 120 -17.33 -2.83 6.72
N LYS A 121 -18.16 -1.81 6.47
CA LYS A 121 -19.34 -1.91 5.59
C LYS A 121 -18.98 -1.99 4.11
N THR A 122 -17.85 -1.41 3.71
CA THR A 122 -17.46 -1.32 2.30
C THR A 122 -16.19 -2.08 1.97
N GLY A 123 -15.39 -2.43 2.97
CA GLY A 123 -14.01 -2.85 2.78
C GLY A 123 -13.06 -1.67 2.53
N ALA A 124 -11.78 -1.98 2.40
CA ALA A 124 -10.72 -1.04 2.02
C ALA A 124 -9.87 -1.65 0.91
N ALA A 125 -9.40 -0.83 -0.04
CA ALA A 125 -8.51 -1.30 -1.10
C ALA A 125 -7.25 -1.96 -0.51
N THR A 126 -6.79 -3.02 -1.17
CA THR A 126 -5.54 -3.69 -0.82
C THR A 126 -4.33 -2.84 -1.21
N VAL A 127 -3.18 -3.10 -0.60
CA VAL A 127 -1.92 -2.42 -0.95
C VAL A 127 -1.56 -2.66 -2.43
N VAL A 128 -1.84 -3.86 -2.94
CA VAL A 128 -1.61 -4.23 -4.34
C VAL A 128 -2.49 -3.38 -5.27
N GLU A 129 -3.80 -3.31 -5.02
CA GLU A 129 -4.71 -2.47 -5.83
C GLU A 129 -4.32 -0.99 -5.75
N LEU A 130 -3.95 -0.50 -4.55
CA LEU A 130 -3.49 0.87 -4.38
C LEU A 130 -2.20 1.15 -5.19
N ALA A 131 -1.27 0.19 -5.24
CA ALA A 131 -0.04 0.30 -6.01
C ALA A 131 -0.30 0.26 -7.52
N GLU A 132 -1.16 -0.64 -8.00
CA GLU A 132 -1.54 -0.73 -9.41
C GLU A 132 -2.18 0.55 -9.93
N GLU A 133 -3.04 1.16 -9.11
CA GLU A 133 -3.73 2.39 -9.48
C GLU A 133 -2.84 3.65 -9.34
N PHE A 134 -1.77 3.57 -8.56
CA PHE A 134 -0.93 4.71 -8.27
C PHE A 134 -0.24 5.28 -9.52
N GLY A 135 0.09 4.44 -10.52
CA GLY A 135 0.71 4.93 -11.76
C GLY A 135 -0.12 5.98 -12.50
N LYS A 136 -1.46 5.85 -12.46
CA LYS A 136 -2.36 6.87 -13.01
C LYS A 136 -2.32 8.15 -12.17
N VAL A 137 -2.34 8.02 -10.85
CA VAL A 137 -2.26 9.15 -9.90
C VAL A 137 -0.96 9.91 -10.06
N ALA A 138 0.16 9.20 -10.23
CA ALA A 138 1.46 9.79 -10.47
C ALA A 138 1.46 10.60 -11.77
N THR A 139 0.91 10.05 -12.84
CA THR A 139 0.78 10.73 -14.13
C THR A 139 -0.14 11.96 -14.03
N ASP A 140 -1.31 11.81 -13.41
CA ASP A 140 -2.28 12.90 -13.29
C ASP A 140 -1.75 14.05 -12.42
N SER A 141 -1.06 13.74 -11.31
CA SER A 141 -0.53 14.74 -10.38
C SER A 141 0.64 15.52 -10.98
N THR A 142 1.55 14.83 -11.69
CA THR A 142 2.67 15.48 -12.37
C THR A 142 2.21 16.28 -13.59
N GLN A 143 1.16 15.85 -14.30
CA GLN A 143 0.52 16.66 -15.33
C GLN A 143 -0.16 17.89 -14.74
N ALA A 144 -0.91 17.73 -13.64
CA ALA A 144 -1.58 18.84 -12.96
C ALA A 144 -0.61 19.93 -12.49
N ALA A 145 0.62 19.58 -12.12
CA ALA A 145 1.66 20.54 -11.76
C ALA A 145 2.19 21.35 -12.95
N ARG A 146 2.05 20.81 -14.16
CA ARG A 146 2.53 21.41 -15.43
C ARG A 146 1.44 22.15 -16.17
N LEU A 147 0.17 21.95 -15.80
CA LEU A 147 -0.90 22.81 -16.27
C LEU A 147 -0.58 24.23 -15.77
N PRO A 148 -0.60 25.24 -16.64
CA PRO A 148 -0.51 26.61 -16.17
C PRO A 148 -1.69 26.81 -15.21
N SER A 149 -1.39 27.07 -13.93
CA SER A 149 -2.24 27.91 -13.10
C SER A 149 -2.70 29.06 -13.99
N SER A 150 -3.97 29.43 -13.96
CA SER A 150 -4.68 30.23 -14.97
C SER A 150 -4.06 31.58 -15.41
N ASP A 151 -2.85 31.92 -14.99
CA ASP A 151 -2.00 32.95 -15.56
C ASP A 151 -0.74 32.35 -16.20
N THR A 152 -0.62 32.55 -17.52
CA THR A 152 0.59 32.45 -18.36
C THR A 152 0.72 31.19 -19.22
N TRP A 153 0.29 31.34 -20.48
CA TRP A 153 0.65 30.48 -21.61
C TRP A 153 1.97 30.98 -22.23
N TYR A 154 2.90 30.07 -22.58
CA TYR A 154 3.50 29.88 -23.93
C TYR A 154 4.56 28.75 -23.85
N GLY A 155 4.47 27.76 -24.76
CA GLY A 155 5.65 27.09 -25.32
C GLY A 155 5.90 25.60 -25.01
N LYS A 156 5.39 24.74 -25.91
CA LYS A 156 5.91 23.43 -26.36
C LYS A 156 7.31 23.00 -25.84
N THR A 157 7.43 21.77 -25.30
CA THR A 157 7.99 20.56 -25.96
C THR A 157 8.15 19.39 -24.97
N LEU A 158 7.99 18.17 -25.48
CA LEU A 158 8.08 16.87 -24.80
C LEU A 158 9.52 16.41 -24.50
N HIS A 159 9.61 15.48 -23.54
CA HIS A 159 10.57 14.37 -23.41
C HIS A 159 11.91 14.62 -22.68
N ASN A 160 12.08 14.02 -21.50
CA ASN A 160 13.16 13.06 -21.24
C ASN A 160 13.00 12.34 -19.88
N LEU A 161 13.08 11.01 -19.93
CA LEU A 161 13.46 10.15 -18.81
C LEU A 161 14.98 10.29 -18.58
N ALA A 162 15.38 10.06 -17.33
CA ALA A 162 16.74 9.94 -16.79
C ALA A 162 17.52 11.25 -16.52
N SER A 163 17.63 11.60 -15.23
CA SER A 163 18.80 12.28 -14.67
C SER A 163 18.74 12.23 -13.13
N LEU A 164 19.32 11.18 -12.56
CA LEU A 164 19.66 11.10 -11.14
C LEU A 164 20.81 12.08 -10.82
N VAL A 165 20.60 12.92 -9.80
CA VAL A 165 21.59 13.67 -9.00
C VAL A 165 22.52 14.65 -9.74
N LYS A 166 22.18 15.96 -9.69
CA LYS A 166 23.13 17.05 -9.37
C LYS A 166 22.45 18.43 -9.25
N PHE A 167 22.44 18.93 -8.02
CA PHE A 167 22.42 20.33 -7.57
C PHE A 167 21.24 21.25 -7.92
N ARG A 168 20.39 21.41 -6.90
CA ARG A 168 19.59 22.59 -6.56
C ARG A 168 20.31 23.92 -6.81
N ARG A 169 19.66 24.86 -7.49
CA ARG A 169 19.90 26.31 -7.34
C ARG A 169 18.59 27.10 -7.48
N VAL A 170 18.37 27.99 -6.52
CA VAL A 170 17.33 29.02 -6.37
C VAL A 170 16.52 29.33 -7.63
N GLY A 171 15.29 28.81 -7.62
CA GLY A 171 14.33 28.82 -8.72
C GLY A 171 13.54 27.52 -8.69
N ASP A 172 13.05 27.14 -7.51
CA ASP A 172 12.30 25.90 -7.27
C ASP A 172 11.02 25.99 -8.10
N THR A 173 10.99 25.33 -9.26
CA THR A 173 9.75 25.26 -10.02
C THR A 173 8.87 24.26 -9.28
N GLU A 174 7.67 24.71 -8.88
CA GLU A 174 6.68 23.92 -8.13
C GLU A 174 6.54 22.47 -8.67
N GLY A 175 6.65 22.30 -9.99
CA GLY A 175 6.59 21.01 -10.68
C GLY A 175 7.73 20.03 -10.36
N ASP A 176 8.96 20.49 -10.17
CA ASP A 176 10.09 19.61 -9.83
C ASP A 176 9.95 19.03 -8.41
N ASN A 177 9.38 19.83 -7.48
CA ASN A 177 9.06 19.36 -6.14
C ASN A 177 7.92 18.33 -6.16
N VAL A 178 6.88 18.54 -6.99
CA VAL A 178 5.78 17.57 -7.17
C VAL A 178 6.30 16.26 -7.76
N ASP A 179 7.12 16.30 -8.81
CA ASP A 179 7.71 15.11 -9.43
C ASP A 179 8.52 14.29 -8.40
N ALA A 180 9.31 14.98 -7.55
CA ALA A 180 10.10 14.34 -6.50
C ALA A 180 9.22 13.66 -5.43
N LEU A 181 8.16 14.34 -4.97
CA LEU A 181 7.22 13.79 -3.98
C LEU A 181 6.46 12.58 -4.54
N VAL A 182 6.00 12.66 -5.78
CA VAL A 182 5.26 11.58 -6.46
C VAL A 182 6.16 10.37 -6.71
N ALA A 183 7.39 10.57 -7.19
CA ALA A 183 8.34 9.49 -7.43
C ALA A 183 8.76 8.80 -6.12
N GLY A 184 9.00 9.56 -5.05
CA GLY A 184 9.29 8.99 -3.74
C GLY A 184 8.10 8.22 -3.16
N ALA A 185 6.88 8.72 -3.38
CA ALA A 185 5.67 8.00 -2.99
C ALA A 185 5.53 6.68 -3.77
N GLU A 186 5.81 6.67 -5.08
CA GLU A 186 5.80 5.46 -5.91
C GLU A 186 6.75 4.41 -5.35
N GLU A 187 8.01 4.79 -5.08
CA GLU A 187 9.01 3.88 -4.52
C GLU A 187 8.51 3.23 -3.23
N LYS A 188 8.00 4.05 -2.29
CA LYS A 188 7.50 3.58 -1.00
C LYS A 188 6.29 2.66 -1.12
N ILE A 189 5.34 3.00 -2.00
CA ILE A 189 4.15 2.17 -2.22
C ILE A 189 4.55 0.82 -2.83
N MET A 190 5.47 0.81 -3.79
CA MET A 190 5.94 -0.40 -4.47
C MET A 190 6.78 -1.32 -3.57
N THR A 191 7.39 -0.78 -2.50
CA THR A 191 8.07 -1.58 -1.47
C THR A 191 7.15 -2.02 -0.32
N GLY A 192 5.86 -1.68 -0.38
CA GLY A 192 4.88 -2.02 0.66
C GLY A 192 4.81 -1.02 1.83
N GLU A 193 5.54 0.08 1.76
CA GLU A 193 5.54 1.15 2.77
C GLU A 193 4.41 2.18 2.49
N LEU A 194 3.15 1.72 2.51
CA LEU A 194 1.97 2.56 2.17
C LEU A 194 1.90 3.83 3.02
N ALA A 195 2.15 3.73 4.33
CA ALA A 195 2.10 4.87 5.25
C ALA A 195 3.12 5.96 4.87
N ALA A 196 4.33 5.56 4.47
CA ALA A 196 5.38 6.48 4.04
C ALA A 196 5.01 7.14 2.70
N GLY A 197 4.46 6.38 1.76
CA GLY A 197 3.98 6.93 0.48
C GLY A 197 2.85 7.95 0.65
N VAL A 198 1.87 7.64 1.50
CA VAL A 198 0.78 8.58 1.85
C VAL A 198 1.33 9.86 2.48
N ALA A 199 2.32 9.75 3.37
CA ALA A 199 2.94 10.92 4.01
C ALA A 199 3.62 11.85 3.00
N LEU A 200 4.25 11.32 1.95
CA LEU A 200 4.85 12.11 0.89
C LEU A 200 3.79 12.86 0.07
N LEU A 201 2.72 12.18 -0.32
CA LEU A 201 1.63 12.79 -1.11
C LEU A 201 0.84 13.85 -0.34
N LYS A 202 0.83 13.79 1.00
CA LYS A 202 0.22 14.83 1.85
C LYS A 202 0.96 16.16 1.80
N ASN A 203 2.18 16.19 1.28
CA ASN A 203 2.94 17.43 1.05
C ASN A 203 2.68 18.03 -0.34
N LEU A 204 1.82 17.41 -1.15
CA LEU A 204 1.35 18.04 -2.39
C LEU A 204 0.33 19.13 -2.05
N ASP A 205 0.41 20.23 -2.78
CA ASP A 205 -0.53 21.34 -2.71
C ASP A 205 -1.18 21.60 -4.09
N GLY A 206 -2.20 22.45 -4.13
CA GLY A 206 -2.81 22.91 -5.38
C GLY A 206 -3.52 21.83 -6.21
N GLU A 207 -3.41 21.92 -7.54
CA GLU A 207 -4.02 20.96 -8.48
C GLU A 207 -3.43 19.53 -8.37
N PRO A 208 -2.12 19.32 -8.18
CA PRO A 208 -1.55 18.01 -7.88
C PRO A 208 -2.20 17.32 -6.68
N ALA A 209 -2.42 18.05 -5.58
CA ALA A 209 -3.09 17.52 -4.40
C ALA A 209 -4.53 17.08 -4.70
N LYS A 210 -5.26 17.86 -5.50
CA LYS A 210 -6.62 17.50 -5.94
C LYS A 210 -6.64 16.25 -6.81
N ALA A 211 -5.65 16.08 -7.68
CA ALA A 211 -5.50 14.87 -8.50
C ALA A 211 -5.25 13.63 -7.63
N ALA A 212 -4.44 13.75 -6.58
CA ALA A 212 -4.13 12.66 -5.65
C ALA A 212 -5.24 12.37 -4.62
N ALA A 213 -6.12 13.34 -4.32
CA ALA A 213 -7.10 13.26 -3.23
C ALA A 213 -8.01 12.02 -3.26
N PRO A 214 -8.58 11.57 -4.40
CA PRO A 214 -9.42 10.38 -4.43
C PRO A 214 -8.66 9.10 -4.04
N TRP A 215 -7.41 8.97 -4.48
CA TRP A 215 -6.55 7.84 -4.13
C TRP A 215 -6.12 7.92 -2.67
N LEU A 216 -5.70 9.10 -2.20
CA LEU A 216 -5.32 9.36 -0.80
C LEU A 216 -6.44 8.94 0.16
N LYS A 217 -7.68 9.31 -0.12
CA LYS A 217 -8.84 8.92 0.69
C LYS A 217 -8.99 7.39 0.83
N ARG A 218 -8.64 6.63 -0.21
CA ARG A 218 -8.69 5.16 -0.17
C ARG A 218 -7.49 4.57 0.56
N ALA A 219 -6.30 5.11 0.35
CA ALA A 219 -5.10 4.71 1.07
C ALA A 219 -5.24 4.97 2.57
N GLU A 220 -5.81 6.12 2.97
CA GLU A 220 -6.08 6.45 4.36
C GLU A 220 -7.09 5.52 5.02
N ARG A 221 -8.13 5.09 4.28
CA ARG A 221 -9.06 4.05 4.78
C ARG A 221 -8.33 2.72 5.03
N ARG A 222 -7.38 2.36 4.17
CA ARG A 222 -6.56 1.16 4.38
C ARG A 222 -5.67 1.30 5.62
N LEU A 223 -4.99 2.43 5.76
CA LEU A 223 -4.17 2.71 6.94
C LEU A 223 -4.97 2.76 8.24
N GLN A 224 -6.20 3.29 8.21
CA GLN A 224 -7.10 3.29 9.37
C GLN A 224 -7.34 1.87 9.89
N VAL A 225 -7.56 0.91 8.98
CA VAL A 225 -7.75 -0.51 9.32
C VAL A 225 -6.48 -1.10 9.92
N GLU A 226 -5.34 -0.88 9.27
CA GLU A 226 -4.05 -1.42 9.71
C GLU A 226 -3.66 -0.91 11.11
N ILE A 227 -3.74 0.40 11.33
CA ILE A 227 -3.40 1.03 12.61
C ILE A 227 -4.32 0.54 13.74
N ALA A 228 -5.64 0.50 13.50
CA ALA A 228 -6.59 0.07 14.53
C ALA A 228 -6.37 -1.40 14.91
N LEU A 229 -6.07 -2.28 13.95
CA LEU A 229 -5.80 -3.68 14.23
C LEU A 229 -4.48 -3.90 14.97
N GLU A 230 -3.44 -3.15 14.63
CA GLU A 230 -2.17 -3.18 15.35
C GLU A 230 -2.33 -2.73 16.81
N GLN A 231 -3.11 -1.67 17.03
CA GLN A 231 -3.46 -1.19 18.37
C GLN A 231 -4.23 -2.24 19.17
N LEU A 232 -5.26 -2.86 18.57
CA LEU A 232 -6.03 -3.93 19.20
C LEU A 232 -5.15 -5.13 19.57
N LEU A 233 -4.26 -5.57 18.67
CA LEU A 233 -3.32 -6.66 18.94
C LEU A 233 -2.35 -6.32 20.08
N THR A 234 -1.87 -5.07 20.11
CA THR A 234 -1.00 -4.59 21.19
C THR A 234 -1.73 -4.58 22.53
N GLN A 235 -3.00 -4.16 22.59
CA GLN A 235 -3.78 -4.17 23.82
C GLN A 235 -4.02 -5.57 24.38
N VAL A 236 -4.34 -6.55 23.52
CA VAL A 236 -4.53 -7.93 23.96
C VAL A 236 -3.22 -8.53 24.49
N THR A 237 -2.11 -8.32 23.78
CA THR A 237 -0.80 -8.83 24.20
C THR A 237 -0.23 -8.14 25.44
N ALA A 238 -0.48 -6.85 25.64
CA ALA A 238 -0.07 -6.11 26.84
C ALA A 238 -0.84 -6.56 28.10
N THR A 239 -2.13 -6.85 27.96
CA THR A 239 -2.96 -7.40 29.06
C THR A 239 -2.40 -8.75 29.53
N ALA A 240 -1.94 -9.59 28.60
CA ALA A 240 -1.29 -10.87 28.90
C ALA A 240 0.05 -10.74 29.68
N VAL A 241 0.71 -9.58 29.59
CA VAL A 241 2.00 -9.31 30.25
C VAL A 241 1.79 -8.69 31.63
N LEU A 242 0.79 -7.82 31.80
CA LEU A 242 0.54 -7.11 33.05
C LEU A 242 -0.07 -8.01 34.14
N GLU A 243 -0.94 -8.97 33.81
CA GLU A 243 -1.48 -9.91 34.81
C GLU A 243 -0.41 -10.82 35.44
N LYS A 244 0.68 -11.14 34.70
CA LYS A 244 1.79 -11.92 35.24
C LYS A 244 2.57 -11.21 36.35
N GLN A 245 2.50 -9.88 36.42
CA GLN A 245 3.20 -9.11 37.45
C GLN A 245 2.38 -8.94 38.73
N THR A 246 1.06 -9.08 38.67
CA THR A 246 0.18 -8.97 39.84
C THR A 246 -0.09 -10.30 40.55
N THR A 247 0.34 -11.43 39.96
CA THR A 247 0.21 -12.78 40.55
C THR A 247 1.50 -13.33 41.18
N ASN A 248 2.52 -12.48 41.39
CA ASN A 248 3.76 -12.84 42.08
C ASN A 248 3.88 -12.14 43.44
#